data_AF-A0A349D1T2-F1
#
_entry.id   AF-A0A349D1T2-F1
#
_cell.length_a   1.000
_cell.length_b   1.000
_cell.length_c   1.000
_cell.angle_alpha   90.00
_cell.angle_beta   90.00
_cell.angle_gamma   90.00
#
_symmetry.space_group_name_H-M   'P 1'
#
loop_
_entity.id
_entity.type
_entity.pdbx_description
1 polymer ?
#
loop_
_entity_poly.entity_id
_entity_poly.type
_entity_poly.pdbx_seq_one_letter_code
_entity_poly.pdbx_strand_id
1 'polypeptide(L)'
;MADPTPQASQGGAQPTPPRPGDPVPTGGLDPTQVFASPPTPPPSMQGAGGQGGQGDGGAQPPQDMGPPPPPPGTVATKEMGFDDEDIRVLTEVGNYRFGSITSQLTNQNIIIPAHADTTFDEQLFLTLLRGSISLTRDEKWRIIQAIPKLSQFQIDELQKILDEERRKFSELSPKHLTQLMKLEQKHAADWKDLQAVTVQEGARKTEQQKADEIRKQLGL
;
A
#
# COMPACT_ATOMS: atom_id res chain seq x y z
N MET A 1 -14.00 -45.00 46.51
CA MET A 1 -14.72 -43.71 46.49
C MET A 1 -13.77 -42.71 45.88
N ALA A 2 -14.02 -42.37 44.62
CA ALA A 2 -13.18 -41.52 43.79
C ALA A 2 -13.75 -40.10 43.81
N ASP A 3 -12.88 -39.12 44.01
CA ASP A 3 -13.21 -37.69 43.95
C ASP A 3 -12.68 -37.12 42.61
N PRO A 4 -13.50 -36.38 41.84
CA PRO A 4 -13.18 -35.98 40.47
C PRO A 4 -12.35 -34.69 40.41
N THR A 5 -11.30 -34.75 39.59
CA THR A 5 -10.47 -33.61 39.18
C THR A 5 -11.26 -32.66 38.25
N PRO A 6 -11.16 -31.33 38.39
CA PRO A 6 -11.85 -30.40 37.50
C PRO A 6 -11.26 -30.40 36.08
N GLN A 7 -12.17 -30.55 35.12
CA GLN A 7 -11.97 -30.59 33.68
C GLN A 7 -11.53 -29.21 33.15
N ALA A 8 -10.33 -29.15 32.56
CA ALA A 8 -9.85 -27.97 31.86
C ALA A 8 -10.67 -27.74 30.58
N SER A 9 -11.29 -26.57 30.49
CA SER A 9 -11.98 -26.07 29.30
C SER A 9 -11.02 -25.99 28.12
N GLN A 10 -11.24 -26.82 27.09
CA GLN A 10 -10.63 -26.67 25.79
C GLN A 10 -11.23 -25.42 25.11
N GLY A 11 -10.58 -24.27 25.29
CA GLY A 11 -10.73 -23.15 24.39
C GLY A 11 -9.94 -23.46 23.12
N GLY A 12 -10.63 -23.76 22.03
CA GLY A 12 -10.02 -23.90 20.71
C GLY A 12 -9.23 -22.64 20.38
N ALA A 13 -7.90 -22.76 20.34
CA ALA A 13 -7.02 -21.68 19.93
C ALA A 13 -7.35 -21.34 18.47
N GLN A 14 -7.98 -20.18 18.26
CA GLN A 14 -8.01 -19.59 16.93
C GLN A 14 -6.56 -19.35 16.49
N PRO A 15 -6.14 -19.77 15.29
CA PRO A 15 -4.79 -19.54 14.82
C PRO A 15 -4.55 -18.02 14.77
N THR A 16 -3.54 -17.56 15.50
CA THR A 16 -3.14 -16.15 15.47
C THR A 16 -2.67 -15.79 14.07
N PRO A 17 -3.04 -14.61 13.55
CA PRO A 17 -2.61 -14.19 12.22
C PRO A 17 -1.08 -14.12 12.15
N PRO A 18 -0.47 -14.56 11.03
CA PRO A 18 0.97 -14.58 10.88
C PRO A 18 1.53 -13.17 10.95
N ARG A 19 2.60 -13.01 11.72
CA ARG A 19 3.24 -11.71 11.95
C ARG A 19 4.20 -11.38 10.80
N PRO A 20 4.54 -10.10 10.60
CA PRO A 20 5.62 -9.73 9.69
C PRO A 20 6.92 -10.47 10.05
N GLY A 21 7.40 -11.32 9.14
CA GLY A 21 8.57 -12.17 9.33
C GLY A 21 8.30 -13.68 9.39
N ASP A 22 7.04 -14.11 9.52
CA ASP A 22 6.69 -15.53 9.48
C ASP A 22 6.71 -16.09 8.03
N PRO A 23 7.16 -17.34 7.83
CA PRO A 23 7.09 -18.00 6.54
C PRO A 23 5.62 -18.21 6.11
N VAL A 24 5.30 -17.86 4.86
CA VAL A 24 3.94 -17.99 4.30
C VAL A 24 3.57 -19.49 4.18
N PRO A 25 2.41 -19.93 4.69
CA PRO A 25 1.96 -21.31 4.54
C PRO A 25 1.81 -21.71 3.06
N THR A 26 2.18 -22.94 2.73
CA THR A 26 2.17 -23.51 1.36
C THR A 26 0.79 -23.48 0.69
N GLY A 27 -0.29 -23.26 1.45
CA GLY A 27 -1.68 -23.12 0.96
C GLY A 27 -2.14 -21.68 0.68
N GLY A 28 -1.29 -20.68 0.87
CA GLY A 28 -1.67 -19.26 0.76
C GLY A 28 -2.35 -18.73 2.03
N LEU A 29 -2.40 -17.40 2.15
CA LEU A 29 -3.09 -16.72 3.24
C LEU A 29 -4.57 -16.55 2.87
N ASP A 30 -5.45 -16.88 3.81
CA ASP A 30 -6.88 -16.61 3.68
C ASP A 30 -7.10 -15.09 3.56
N PRO A 31 -7.75 -14.59 2.48
CA PRO A 31 -7.96 -13.16 2.27
C PRO A 31 -8.86 -12.51 3.34
N THR A 32 -9.57 -13.29 4.17
CA THR A 32 -10.30 -12.78 5.33
C THR A 32 -9.38 -12.47 6.52
N GLN A 33 -8.19 -13.08 6.58
CA GLN A 33 -7.23 -12.92 7.68
C GLN A 33 -6.30 -11.71 7.51
N VAL A 34 -6.14 -11.19 6.28
CA VAL A 34 -5.31 -9.99 6.01
C VAL A 34 -5.94 -8.70 6.56
N PHE A 35 -7.26 -8.72 6.82
CA PHE A 35 -8.03 -7.56 7.27
C PHE A 35 -8.61 -7.72 8.70
N ALA A 36 -8.34 -8.84 9.38
CA ALA A 36 -8.90 -9.14 10.71
C ALA A 36 -8.27 -8.29 11.83
N SER A 37 -7.18 -7.58 11.55
CA SER A 37 -6.58 -6.61 12.46
C SER A 37 -6.54 -5.26 11.75
N PRO A 38 -7.16 -4.19 12.29
CA PRO A 38 -6.95 -2.86 11.76
C PRO A 38 -5.44 -2.58 11.72
N PRO A 39 -4.92 -1.92 10.67
CA PRO A 39 -3.52 -1.58 10.60
C PRO A 39 -3.14 -0.87 11.90
N THR A 40 -2.09 -1.35 12.57
CA THR A 40 -1.54 -0.63 13.71
C THR A 40 -1.24 0.79 13.23
N PRO A 41 -1.72 1.83 13.95
CA PRO A 41 -1.40 3.20 13.59
C PRO A 41 0.12 3.31 13.43
N PRO A 42 0.61 4.09 12.44
CA PRO A 42 2.03 4.26 12.24
C PRO A 42 2.68 4.61 13.59
N PRO A 43 3.86 4.04 13.91
CA PRO A 43 4.52 4.32 15.16
C PRO A 43 4.63 5.83 15.28
N SER A 44 4.11 6.38 16.38
CA SER A 44 4.32 7.77 16.73
C SER A 44 5.83 7.98 16.75
N MET A 45 6.35 8.66 15.73
CA MET A 45 7.76 9.02 15.66
C MET A 45 7.96 10.16 16.66
N GLN A 46 8.13 9.76 17.91
CA GLN A 46 8.49 10.64 19.01
C GLN A 46 9.92 11.12 18.73
N GLY A 47 10.02 12.35 18.25
CA GLY A 47 11.29 13.03 18.03
C GLY A 47 12.10 13.06 19.31
N ALA A 48 13.31 12.55 19.24
CA ALA A 48 14.32 12.70 20.27
C ALA A 48 14.69 14.19 20.41
N GLY A 49 14.45 14.79 21.57
CA GLY A 49 15.01 16.09 21.92
C GLY A 49 14.24 16.81 23.02
N GLY A 50 14.86 17.01 24.18
CA GLY A 50 14.47 18.07 25.11
C GLY A 50 14.13 17.60 26.53
N GLN A 51 15.11 17.70 27.41
CA GLN A 51 14.99 17.58 28.86
C GLN A 51 14.33 18.86 29.43
N GLY A 52 13.29 18.69 30.26
CA GLY A 52 12.85 19.70 31.23
C GLY A 52 11.35 20.00 31.25
N GLY A 53 10.74 19.92 32.44
CA GLY A 53 9.51 20.64 32.76
C GLY A 53 8.30 19.77 33.10
N GLN A 54 8.11 19.57 34.39
CA GLN A 54 6.91 19.01 35.00
C GLN A 54 5.73 19.99 34.83
N GLY A 55 4.65 19.54 34.18
CA GLY A 55 3.44 20.34 33.96
C GLY A 55 2.28 19.45 33.54
N ASP A 56 1.38 19.20 34.49
CA ASP A 56 0.10 18.52 34.36
C ASP A 56 -0.82 19.27 33.38
N GLY A 57 -1.39 18.54 32.42
CA GLY A 57 -2.24 19.11 31.37
C GLY A 57 -2.15 18.27 30.10
N GLY A 58 -2.96 17.22 30.02
CA GLY A 58 -3.08 16.36 28.84
C GLY A 58 -3.58 17.15 27.63
N ALA A 59 -2.69 17.85 26.95
CA ALA A 59 -2.91 18.34 25.60
C ALA A 59 -2.94 17.11 24.69
N GLN A 60 -4.13 16.80 24.16
CA GLN A 60 -4.22 15.91 23.01
C GLN A 60 -3.24 16.43 21.93
N PRO A 61 -2.47 15.54 21.28
CA PRO A 61 -1.61 15.96 20.18
C PRO A 61 -2.47 16.72 19.16
N PRO A 62 -1.95 17.81 18.57
CA PRO A 62 -2.70 18.58 17.58
C PRO A 62 -3.24 17.64 16.51
N GLN A 63 -4.56 17.54 16.39
CA GLN A 63 -5.16 16.84 15.28
C GLN A 63 -4.79 17.60 14.00
N ASP A 64 -4.49 16.88 12.92
CA ASP A 64 -4.17 17.46 11.63
C ASP A 64 -5.42 18.15 11.04
N MET A 65 -5.71 19.36 11.50
CA MET A 65 -6.89 20.15 11.14
C MET A 65 -6.56 21.25 10.12
N GLY A 66 -5.35 21.24 9.55
CA GLY A 66 -4.96 22.18 8.51
C GLY A 66 -5.75 21.94 7.21
N PRO A 67 -6.01 22.98 6.41
CA PRO A 67 -6.60 22.79 5.09
C PRO A 67 -5.70 21.91 4.20
N PRO A 68 -6.29 21.19 3.22
CA PRO A 68 -5.49 20.43 2.27
C PRO A 68 -4.58 21.38 1.45
N PRO A 69 -3.46 20.88 0.92
CA PRO A 69 -2.52 21.70 0.16
C PRO A 69 -3.20 22.30 -1.08
N PRO A 70 -2.96 23.59 -1.39
CA PRO A 70 -3.63 24.24 -2.50
C PRO A 70 -3.13 23.67 -3.83
N PRO A 71 -3.81 23.89 -4.97
CA PRO A 71 -3.33 23.43 -6.27
C PRO A 71 -1.88 23.91 -6.58
N PRO A 72 -1.07 23.13 -7.33
CA PRO A 72 0.26 23.56 -7.75
C PRO A 72 0.26 24.96 -8.39
N GLY A 73 1.25 25.78 -8.07
CA GLY A 73 1.32 27.18 -8.52
C GLY A 73 0.48 28.19 -7.72
N THR A 74 -0.36 27.74 -6.79
CA THR A 74 -1.08 28.63 -5.87
C THR A 74 -0.22 28.96 -4.65
N VAL A 75 -0.04 30.24 -4.35
CA VAL A 75 0.70 30.70 -3.16
C VAL A 75 -0.20 30.53 -1.92
N ALA A 76 0.23 29.71 -0.97
CA ALA A 76 -0.46 29.56 0.31
C ALA A 76 -0.28 30.81 1.18
N THR A 77 -1.34 31.24 1.84
CA THR A 77 -1.35 32.42 2.71
C THR A 77 -2.04 32.10 4.04
N LYS A 78 -1.73 32.89 5.08
CA LYS A 78 -2.38 32.74 6.40
C LYS A 78 -3.89 32.98 6.35
N GLU A 79 -4.35 33.83 5.43
CA GLU A 79 -5.78 34.11 5.22
C GLU A 79 -6.55 32.88 4.71
N MET A 80 -5.87 31.96 4.03
CA MET A 80 -6.43 30.70 3.56
C MET A 80 -6.42 29.59 4.64
N GLY A 81 -5.97 29.90 5.86
CA GLY A 81 -5.92 28.95 6.98
C GLY A 81 -4.62 28.15 7.09
N PHE A 82 -3.58 28.48 6.31
CA PHE A 82 -2.25 27.87 6.43
C PHE A 82 -1.42 28.55 7.51
N ASP A 83 -0.73 27.77 8.33
CA ASP A 83 0.22 28.30 9.31
C ASP A 83 1.64 28.46 8.73
N ASP A 84 2.56 28.96 9.56
CA ASP A 84 3.95 29.19 9.13
C ASP A 84 4.68 27.89 8.75
N GLU A 85 4.34 26.77 9.38
CA GLU A 85 4.94 25.47 9.06
C GLU A 85 4.37 24.92 7.76
N ASP A 86 3.07 25.06 7.50
CA ASP A 86 2.44 24.69 6.23
C ASP A 86 3.10 25.43 5.05
N ILE A 87 3.27 26.75 5.18
CA ILE A 87 3.89 27.59 4.15
C ILE A 87 5.35 27.19 3.93
N ARG A 88 6.08 26.90 5.01
CA ARG A 88 7.46 26.42 4.94
C ARG A 88 7.55 25.10 4.17
N VAL A 89 6.72 24.11 4.51
CA VAL A 89 6.73 22.82 3.84
C VAL A 89 6.32 22.94 2.38
N LEU A 90 5.30 23.74 2.05
CA LEU A 90 4.92 24.02 0.66
C LEU A 90 6.05 24.68 -0.15
N THR A 91 6.84 25.54 0.50
CA THR A 91 8.03 26.14 -0.12
C THR A 91 9.12 25.09 -0.38
N GLU A 92 9.32 24.15 0.55
CA GLU A 92 10.30 23.07 0.43
C GLU A 92 9.94 22.06 -0.67
N VAL A 93 8.70 21.59 -0.70
CA VAL A 93 8.24 20.56 -1.65
C VAL A 93 7.78 21.14 -2.99
N GLY A 94 7.60 22.47 -3.07
CA GLY A 94 7.17 23.19 -4.26
C GLY A 94 5.83 22.70 -4.82
N ASN A 95 5.86 22.27 -6.08
CA ASN A 95 4.66 21.82 -6.82
C ASN A 95 4.24 20.38 -6.49
N TYR A 96 4.98 19.68 -5.62
CA TYR A 96 4.61 18.32 -5.25
C TYR A 96 3.24 18.28 -4.56
N ARG A 97 2.37 17.40 -5.06
CA ARG A 97 1.13 16.97 -4.38
C ARG A 97 1.09 15.46 -4.42
N PHE A 98 0.43 14.84 -3.44
CA PHE A 98 0.31 13.40 -3.41
C PHE A 98 -0.28 12.87 -4.74
N GLY A 99 0.40 11.89 -5.36
CA GLY A 99 0.03 11.34 -6.66
C GLY A 99 0.78 11.97 -7.85
N SER A 100 1.45 13.10 -7.65
CA SER A 100 2.16 13.82 -8.74
C SER A 100 3.38 13.04 -9.28
N ILE A 101 3.98 12.15 -8.49
CA ILE A 101 5.12 11.34 -8.91
C ILE A 101 4.63 10.08 -9.62
N THR A 102 3.70 9.37 -9.00
CA THR A 102 3.15 8.13 -9.55
C THR A 102 2.35 8.36 -10.82
N SER A 103 1.70 9.52 -10.99
CA SER A 103 1.01 9.89 -12.24
C SER A 103 1.92 9.96 -13.48
N GLN A 104 3.23 10.17 -13.30
CA GLN A 104 4.21 10.18 -14.39
C GLN A 104 4.65 8.77 -14.82
N LEU A 105 4.23 7.74 -14.10
CA LEU A 105 4.58 6.35 -14.40
C LEU A 105 3.57 5.74 -15.38
N THR A 106 3.97 4.63 -16.00
CA THR A 106 3.10 3.82 -16.86
C THR A 106 2.88 2.42 -16.27
N ASN A 107 1.90 1.71 -16.82
CA ASN A 107 1.56 0.34 -16.43
C ASN A 107 1.94 -0.70 -17.51
N GLN A 108 2.65 -0.28 -18.58
CA GLN A 108 2.79 -1.05 -19.83
C GLN A 108 3.41 -2.45 -19.67
N ASN A 109 4.20 -2.66 -18.63
CA ASN A 109 4.90 -3.92 -18.41
C ASN A 109 4.26 -4.79 -17.31
N ILE A 110 3.13 -4.37 -16.75
CA ILE A 110 2.38 -5.14 -15.78
C ILE A 110 1.18 -5.76 -16.48
N ILE A 111 1.14 -7.08 -16.54
CA ILE A 111 0.06 -7.84 -17.18
C ILE A 111 -0.86 -8.40 -16.11
N ILE A 112 -2.15 -8.09 -16.21
CA ILE A 112 -3.18 -8.73 -15.40
C ILE A 112 -3.47 -10.13 -15.98
N PRO A 113 -3.46 -11.20 -15.17
CA PRO A 113 -3.83 -12.53 -15.64
C PRO A 113 -5.29 -12.57 -16.12
N ALA A 114 -5.58 -13.46 -17.07
CA ALA A 114 -6.92 -13.62 -17.62
C ALA A 114 -7.97 -13.90 -16.53
N HIS A 115 -9.06 -13.14 -16.56
CA HIS A 115 -10.14 -13.18 -15.57
C HIS A 115 -11.50 -13.17 -16.28
N ALA A 116 -12.04 -14.36 -16.55
CA ALA A 116 -13.26 -14.50 -17.36
C ALA A 116 -14.54 -14.06 -16.61
N ASP A 117 -14.50 -14.07 -15.27
CA ASP A 117 -15.67 -13.89 -14.42
C ASP A 117 -15.82 -12.46 -13.87
N THR A 118 -14.92 -11.54 -14.25
CA THR A 118 -14.95 -10.14 -13.81
C THR A 118 -14.75 -9.20 -15.00
N THR A 119 -15.23 -7.97 -14.87
CA THR A 119 -15.08 -6.91 -15.87
C THR A 119 -14.82 -5.60 -15.16
N PHE A 120 -13.66 -5.00 -15.40
CA PHE A 120 -13.26 -3.71 -14.82
C PHE A 120 -12.22 -3.03 -15.72
N ASP A 121 -11.98 -1.75 -15.50
CA ASP A 121 -10.90 -1.04 -16.19
C ASP A 121 -9.55 -1.43 -15.57
N GLU A 122 -8.86 -2.36 -16.23
CA GLU A 122 -7.55 -2.85 -15.81
C GLU A 122 -6.51 -1.73 -15.65
N GLN A 123 -6.53 -0.73 -16.53
CA GLN A 123 -5.55 0.36 -16.49
C GLN A 123 -5.83 1.31 -15.34
N LEU A 124 -7.10 1.60 -15.07
CA LEU A 124 -7.51 2.35 -13.88
C LEU A 124 -7.12 1.59 -12.60
N PHE A 125 -7.43 0.30 -12.53
CA PHE A 125 -7.08 -0.55 -11.39
C PHE A 125 -5.58 -0.53 -11.11
N LEU A 126 -4.74 -0.75 -12.14
CA LEU A 126 -3.28 -0.70 -11.99
C LEU A 126 -2.78 0.69 -11.62
N THR A 127 -3.43 1.76 -12.10
CA THR A 127 -3.10 3.14 -11.72
C THR A 127 -3.36 3.39 -10.24
N LEU A 128 -4.50 2.93 -9.72
CA LEU A 128 -4.83 3.00 -8.29
C LEU A 128 -3.85 2.17 -7.46
N LEU A 129 -3.60 0.92 -7.86
CA LEU A 129 -2.69 0.00 -7.16
C LEU A 129 -1.25 0.54 -7.12
N ARG A 130 -0.78 1.12 -8.21
CA ARG A 130 0.52 1.79 -8.30
C ARG A 130 0.61 2.95 -7.32
N GLY A 131 -0.43 3.79 -7.26
CA GLY A 131 -0.50 4.98 -6.42
C GLY A 131 -0.61 4.67 -4.91
N SER A 132 -1.01 3.46 -4.55
CA SER A 132 -1.09 3.04 -3.14
C SER A 132 0.29 3.03 -2.47
N ILE A 133 0.38 3.68 -1.31
CA ILE A 133 1.57 3.68 -0.45
C ILE A 133 1.38 2.81 0.80
N SER A 134 0.17 2.30 1.04
CA SER A 134 -0.08 1.30 2.09
C SER A 134 0.32 -0.12 1.68
N LEU A 135 0.51 -0.36 0.38
CA LEU A 135 0.87 -1.67 -0.17
C LEU A 135 2.35 -1.73 -0.55
N THR A 136 3.03 -2.77 -0.08
CA THR A 136 4.39 -3.13 -0.53
C THR A 136 4.38 -3.64 -1.97
N ARG A 137 5.55 -3.66 -2.61
CA ARG A 137 5.72 -4.23 -3.95
C ARG A 137 5.15 -5.65 -4.07
N ASP A 138 5.45 -6.50 -3.09
CA ASP A 138 5.06 -7.90 -3.10
C ASP A 138 3.55 -8.07 -2.89
N GLU A 139 2.92 -7.22 -2.08
CA GLU A 139 1.46 -7.18 -1.95
C GLU A 139 0.77 -6.75 -3.25
N LYS A 140 1.27 -5.70 -3.91
CA LYS A 140 0.77 -5.28 -5.22
C LYS A 140 0.85 -6.43 -6.23
N TRP A 141 1.98 -7.13 -6.27
CA TRP A 141 2.13 -8.31 -7.11
C TRP A 141 1.14 -9.42 -6.77
N ARG A 142 0.99 -9.77 -5.48
CA ARG A 142 0.04 -10.79 -5.03
C ARG A 142 -1.40 -10.44 -5.41
N ILE A 143 -1.79 -9.17 -5.27
CA ILE A 143 -3.11 -8.68 -5.68
C ILE A 143 -3.30 -8.92 -7.18
N ILE A 144 -2.34 -8.52 -8.02
CA ILE A 144 -2.41 -8.74 -9.48
C ILE A 144 -2.59 -10.22 -9.81
N GLN A 145 -1.80 -11.10 -9.17
CA GLN A 145 -1.89 -12.54 -9.40
C GLN A 145 -3.19 -13.17 -8.86
N ALA A 146 -3.83 -12.54 -7.89
CA ALA A 146 -5.07 -13.02 -7.28
C ALA A 146 -6.33 -12.65 -8.08
N ILE A 147 -6.26 -11.69 -9.02
CA ILE A 147 -7.41 -11.18 -9.78
C ILE A 147 -8.33 -12.29 -10.34
N PRO A 148 -7.83 -13.38 -10.98
CA PRO A 148 -8.71 -14.43 -11.51
C PRO A 148 -9.51 -15.20 -10.46
N LYS A 149 -9.14 -15.06 -9.18
CA LYS A 149 -9.78 -15.73 -8.03
C LYS A 149 -10.72 -14.79 -7.26
N LEU A 150 -10.75 -13.50 -7.62
CA LEU A 150 -11.58 -12.50 -6.97
C LEU A 150 -12.93 -12.42 -7.68
N SER A 151 -14.01 -12.26 -6.90
CA SER A 151 -15.31 -11.93 -7.45
C SER A 151 -15.38 -10.46 -7.87
N GLN A 152 -16.36 -10.12 -8.71
CA GLN A 152 -16.58 -8.72 -9.13
C GLN A 152 -16.70 -7.78 -7.92
N PHE A 153 -17.49 -8.16 -6.92
CA PHE A 153 -17.65 -7.38 -5.68
C PHE A 153 -16.32 -7.12 -4.97
N GLN A 154 -15.41 -8.11 -4.93
CA GLN A 154 -14.10 -7.94 -4.31
C GLN A 154 -13.20 -6.99 -5.10
N ILE A 155 -13.26 -7.03 -6.44
CA ILE A 155 -12.53 -6.09 -7.29
C ILE A 155 -13.06 -4.66 -7.12
N ASP A 156 -14.37 -4.49 -7.05
CA ASP A 156 -15.02 -3.18 -6.87
C ASP A 156 -14.67 -2.57 -5.50
N GLU A 157 -14.76 -3.37 -4.43
CA GLU A 157 -14.38 -2.92 -3.08
C GLU A 157 -12.89 -2.59 -3.00
N LEU A 158 -12.02 -3.35 -3.67
CA LEU A 158 -10.59 -3.04 -3.71
C LEU A 158 -10.32 -1.71 -4.43
N GLN A 159 -10.97 -1.46 -5.57
CA GLN A 159 -10.86 -0.17 -6.27
C GLN A 159 -11.32 0.99 -5.37
N LYS A 160 -12.44 0.80 -4.68
CA LYS A 160 -12.97 1.79 -3.75
C LYS A 160 -12.00 2.08 -2.60
N ILE A 161 -11.42 1.04 -1.98
CA ILE A 161 -10.43 1.20 -0.91
C ILE A 161 -9.21 1.98 -1.40
N LEU A 162 -8.69 1.65 -2.58
CA LEU A 162 -7.54 2.34 -3.16
C LEU A 162 -7.85 3.79 -3.55
N ASP A 163 -9.06 4.06 -4.04
CA ASP A 163 -9.50 5.43 -4.35
C ASP A 163 -9.68 6.27 -3.08
N GLU A 164 -10.29 5.70 -2.05
CA GLU A 164 -10.43 6.32 -0.73
C GLU A 164 -9.07 6.59 -0.08
N GLU A 165 -8.13 5.65 -0.20
CA GLU A 165 -6.75 5.83 0.25
C GLU A 165 -6.12 7.06 -0.44
N ARG A 166 -6.18 7.10 -1.77
CA ARG A 166 -5.64 8.22 -2.56
C ARG A 166 -6.23 9.55 -2.11
N ARG A 167 -7.55 9.59 -1.93
CA ARG A 167 -8.27 10.79 -1.49
C ARG A 167 -7.81 11.22 -0.10
N LYS A 168 -7.77 10.31 0.88
CA LYS A 168 -7.33 10.61 2.26
C LYS A 168 -5.92 11.20 2.29
N PHE A 169 -4.97 10.64 1.53
CA PHE A 169 -3.62 11.20 1.47
C PHE A 169 -3.53 12.55 0.76
N SER A 170 -4.40 12.81 -0.22
CA SER A 170 -4.49 14.12 -0.88
C SER A 170 -5.12 15.21 0.00
N GLU A 171 -5.91 14.81 1.00
CA GLU A 171 -6.60 15.70 1.93
C GLU A 171 -5.76 16.02 3.18
N LEU A 172 -4.64 15.34 3.41
CA LEU A 172 -3.71 15.64 4.52
C LEU A 172 -3.13 17.05 4.38
N SER A 173 -2.86 17.70 5.51
CA SER A 173 -2.29 19.04 5.50
C SER A 173 -0.88 19.08 4.89
N PRO A 174 -0.40 20.28 4.50
CA PRO A 174 0.93 20.44 3.95
C PRO A 174 2.06 19.85 4.80
N LYS A 175 1.94 19.82 6.13
CA LYS A 175 2.95 19.26 7.05
C LYS A 175 3.37 17.83 6.71
N HIS A 176 2.48 17.06 6.10
CA HIS A 176 2.76 15.67 5.73
C HIS A 176 3.46 15.54 4.36
N LEU A 177 3.50 16.59 3.53
CA LEU A 177 3.96 16.49 2.15
C LEU A 177 5.41 16.06 2.02
N THR A 178 6.33 16.52 2.89
CA THR A 178 7.74 16.10 2.82
C THR A 178 7.90 14.59 3.04
N GLN A 179 7.15 14.02 3.99
CA GLN A 179 7.16 12.58 4.24
C GLN A 179 6.45 11.82 3.11
N LEU A 180 5.28 12.29 2.68
CA LEU A 180 4.53 11.69 1.59
C LEU A 180 5.35 11.66 0.30
N MET A 181 6.11 12.73 0.00
CA MET A 181 6.98 12.78 -1.17
C MET A 181 8.02 11.68 -1.15
N LYS A 182 8.68 11.46 0.00
CA LYS A 182 9.67 10.38 0.16
C LYS A 182 9.05 9.00 0.03
N LEU A 183 7.86 8.80 0.62
CA LEU A 183 7.12 7.55 0.50
C LEU A 183 6.71 7.31 -0.96
N GLU A 184 6.10 8.29 -1.61
CA GLU A 184 5.68 8.17 -3.01
C GLU A 184 6.88 7.89 -3.94
N GLN A 185 8.03 8.54 -3.73
CA GLN A 185 9.27 8.22 -4.47
C GLN A 185 9.69 6.76 -4.30
N LYS A 186 9.65 6.24 -3.07
CA LYS A 186 9.98 4.83 -2.79
C LYS A 186 9.01 3.89 -3.51
N HIS A 187 7.69 4.11 -3.36
CA HIS A 187 6.70 3.25 -4.02
C HIS A 187 6.73 3.38 -5.55
N ALA A 188 7.12 4.54 -6.08
CA ALA A 188 7.37 4.74 -7.51
C ALA A 188 8.58 3.93 -7.99
N ALA A 189 9.66 3.86 -7.20
CA ALA A 189 10.82 3.01 -7.50
C ALA A 189 10.42 1.53 -7.44
N ASP A 190 9.74 1.11 -6.38
CA ASP A 190 9.25 -0.27 -6.21
C ASP A 190 8.36 -0.71 -7.40
N TRP A 191 7.54 0.20 -7.93
CA TRP A 191 6.72 -0.06 -9.11
C TRP A 191 7.53 -0.22 -10.40
N LYS A 192 8.60 0.57 -10.57
CA LYS A 192 9.53 0.40 -11.71
C LYS A 192 10.26 -0.93 -11.61
N ASP A 193 10.68 -1.31 -10.41
CA ASP A 193 11.34 -2.59 -10.16
C ASP A 193 10.39 -3.76 -10.47
N LEU A 194 9.12 -3.66 -10.05
CA LEU A 194 8.11 -4.67 -10.37
C LEU A 194 7.96 -4.84 -11.89
N GLN A 195 7.88 -3.73 -12.64
CA GLN A 195 7.84 -3.77 -14.11
C GLN A 195 9.08 -4.45 -14.71
N ALA A 196 10.27 -4.15 -14.19
CA ALA A 196 11.51 -4.77 -14.67
C ALA A 196 11.51 -6.29 -14.44
N VAL A 197 11.04 -6.74 -13.27
CA VAL A 197 10.92 -8.17 -12.95
C VAL A 197 9.91 -8.85 -13.88
N THR A 198 8.76 -8.24 -14.14
CA THR A 198 7.75 -8.82 -15.05
C THR A 198 8.28 -8.99 -16.47
N VAL A 199 9.03 -8.00 -16.99
CA VAL A 199 9.70 -8.11 -18.30
C VAL A 199 10.73 -9.24 -18.30
N GLN A 200 11.57 -9.33 -17.27
CA GLN A 200 12.61 -10.34 -17.17
C GLN A 200 12.03 -11.77 -17.08
N GLU A 201 10.97 -11.96 -16.30
CA GLU A 201 10.28 -13.25 -16.20
C GLU A 201 9.58 -13.63 -17.51
N GLY A 202 8.97 -12.66 -18.21
CA GLY A 202 8.39 -12.87 -19.53
C GLY A 202 9.42 -13.29 -20.58
N ALA A 203 10.59 -12.64 -20.59
CA ALA A 203 11.71 -13.00 -21.46
C ALA A 203 12.22 -14.42 -21.18
N ARG A 204 12.44 -14.77 -19.89
CA ARG A 204 12.86 -16.12 -19.48
C ARG A 204 11.86 -17.19 -19.89
N LYS A 205 10.56 -16.97 -19.69
CA LYS A 205 9.51 -17.92 -20.12
C LYS A 205 9.53 -18.12 -21.64
N THR A 206 9.72 -17.04 -22.40
CA THR A 206 9.78 -17.10 -23.87
C THR A 206 11.01 -17.87 -24.35
N GLU A 207 12.18 -17.63 -23.76
CA GLU A 207 13.41 -18.36 -24.07
C GLU A 207 13.30 -19.85 -23.72
N GLN A 208 12.72 -20.16 -22.57
CA GLN A 208 12.45 -21.54 -22.14
C GLN A 208 11.54 -22.27 -23.14
N GLN A 209 10.43 -21.63 -23.54
CA GLN A 209 9.49 -22.20 -24.52
C GLN A 209 10.16 -22.44 -25.87
N LYS A 210 10.97 -21.49 -26.36
CA LYS A 210 11.73 -21.66 -27.60
C LYS A 210 12.75 -22.79 -27.50
N ALA A 211 13.45 -22.90 -26.37
CA ALA A 211 14.41 -23.97 -26.14
C ALA A 211 13.73 -25.35 -26.13
N ASP A 212 12.57 -25.47 -25.49
CA ASP A 212 11.80 -26.71 -25.44
C ASP A 212 11.19 -27.06 -26.81
N GLU A 213 10.77 -26.07 -27.58
CA GLU A 213 10.31 -26.27 -28.97
C GLU A 213 11.46 -26.74 -29.87
N ILE A 214 12.65 -26.15 -29.76
CA ILE A 214 13.86 -26.59 -30.48
C ILE A 214 14.22 -28.02 -30.09
N ARG A 215 14.19 -28.36 -28.79
CA ARG A 215 14.43 -29.76 -28.32
C ARG A 215 13.45 -30.73 -28.95
N LYS A 216 12.16 -30.39 -28.96
CA LYS A 216 11.10 -31.19 -29.58
C LYS A 216 11.30 -31.34 -31.09
N GLN A 217 11.74 -30.29 -31.79
CA GLN A 217 12.06 -30.35 -33.23
C GLN A 217 13.32 -31.16 -33.53
N LEU A 218 14.29 -31.20 -32.61
CA LEU A 218 15.52 -31.99 -32.73
C LEU A 218 15.36 -33.45 -32.24
N GLY A 219 14.18 -33.85 -31.74
CA GLY A 219 13.89 -35.22 -31.31
C GLY A 219 14.58 -35.65 -30.02
N LEU A 220 14.92 -34.69 -29.15
CA LEU A 220 15.50 -34.90 -27.81
C LEU A 220 14.43 -34.83 -26.70
#